data_AF-A0A353E7U6-F1
#
_entry.id   AF-A0A353E7U6-F1
#
_cell.length_a   1.000
_cell.length_b   1.000
_cell.length_c   1.000
_cell.angle_alpha   90.00
_cell.angle_beta   90.00
_cell.angle_gamma   90.00
#
_symmetry.space_group_name_H-M   'P 1'
#
loop_
_entity.id
_entity.type
_entity.pdbx_description
1 polymer ?
#
loop_
_entity_poly.entity_id
_entity_poly.type
_entity_poly.pdbx_seq_one_letter_code
_entity_poly.pdbx_strand_id
1 'polypeptide(L)'
;MLFSACGAEDSISTLYPCQFIFRTNLHPGTSIETALNSAGTYTMVSAEKKNGVWHIYSTLNDGKNHTDEYILTTSKENYANYSYLGAGNDLKDATKNGFILGKSIYGSVDNIPPYRAWDRQCLNCINQYGGRNYPLEWTGNRQEVKCSKCNRTYSLDTGAVTGGAKGKPLMRYNVSYSGTGSTLTVGN
;
A
#
# COMPACT_ATOMS: atom_id res chain seq x y z
N MET A 1 0.47 37.26 -14.26
CA MET A 1 1.37 36.10 -14.12
C MET A 1 0.51 34.89 -13.86
N LEU A 2 0.35 34.01 -14.86
CA LEU A 2 -0.24 32.69 -14.67
C LEU A 2 0.90 31.74 -14.28
N PHE A 3 0.90 31.23 -13.05
CA PHE A 3 1.71 30.08 -12.72
C PHE A 3 0.97 28.83 -13.19
N SER A 4 1.51 28.16 -14.22
CA SER A 4 1.08 26.83 -14.64
C SER A 4 1.19 25.88 -13.45
N ALA A 5 0.05 25.49 -12.88
CA ALA A 5 -0.07 24.26 -12.13
C ALA A 5 0.09 23.12 -13.14
N CYS A 6 1.30 22.60 -13.29
CA CYS A 6 1.50 21.30 -13.91
C CYS A 6 0.97 20.28 -12.91
N GLY A 7 -0.33 19.99 -12.98
CA GLY A 7 -0.95 18.92 -12.20
C GLY A 7 -0.30 17.61 -12.63
N ALA A 8 0.60 17.08 -11.80
CA ALA A 8 0.94 15.68 -11.90
C ALA A 8 -0.36 14.93 -11.60
N GLU A 9 -1.00 14.40 -12.65
CA GLU A 9 -2.24 13.66 -12.50
C GLU A 9 -2.00 12.52 -11.52
N ASP A 10 -2.74 12.57 -10.42
CA ASP A 10 -2.73 11.64 -9.31
C ASP A 10 -3.48 10.35 -9.73
N SER A 11 -3.10 9.79 -10.89
CA SER A 11 -3.88 8.80 -11.61
C SER A 11 -3.76 7.43 -10.95
N ILE A 12 -4.91 6.77 -10.75
CA ILE A 12 -4.95 5.37 -10.36
C ILE A 12 -4.38 4.53 -11.50
N SER A 13 -3.41 3.66 -11.20
CA SER A 13 -2.79 2.80 -12.20
C SER A 13 -3.71 1.65 -12.59
N THR A 14 -3.61 1.18 -13.83
CA THR A 14 -4.26 -0.04 -14.33
C THR A 14 -3.27 -1.16 -14.67
N LEU A 15 -1.96 -0.97 -14.40
CA LEU A 15 -0.90 -1.87 -14.86
C LEU A 15 -0.91 -3.23 -14.17
N TYR A 16 -1.19 -3.26 -12.87
CA TYR A 16 -1.27 -4.48 -12.08
C TYR A 16 -2.53 -4.45 -11.23
N PRO A 17 -3.36 -5.51 -11.26
CA PRO A 17 -4.59 -5.54 -10.49
C PRO A 17 -4.28 -5.63 -9.00
N CYS A 18 -5.00 -4.84 -8.22
CA CYS A 18 -5.06 -4.93 -6.77
C CYS A 18 -6.52 -5.08 -6.36
N GLN A 19 -6.81 -6.13 -5.60
CA GLN A 19 -8.14 -6.39 -5.06
C GLN A 19 -7.99 -6.74 -3.60
N PHE A 20 -8.32 -5.77 -2.74
CA PHE A 20 -8.28 -5.95 -1.31
C PHE A 20 -9.58 -5.45 -0.71
N ILE A 21 -10.18 -6.29 0.14
CA ILE A 21 -11.32 -5.96 0.98
C ILE A 21 -10.98 -6.37 2.40
N PHE A 22 -11.22 -5.49 3.37
CA PHE A 22 -10.98 -5.78 4.78
C PHE A 22 -12.04 -5.12 5.64
N ARG A 23 -12.67 -5.91 6.51
CA ARG A 23 -13.77 -5.48 7.36
C ARG A 23 -13.22 -5.07 8.72
N THR A 24 -12.93 -3.79 8.93
CA THR A 24 -12.29 -3.33 10.18
C THR A 24 -13.18 -3.56 11.40
N ASN A 25 -14.50 -3.69 11.24
CA ASN A 25 -15.40 -4.08 12.33
C ASN A 25 -15.23 -5.53 12.80
N LEU A 26 -14.68 -6.42 11.97
CA LEU A 26 -14.37 -7.80 12.35
C LEU A 26 -12.96 -7.92 12.95
N HIS A 27 -12.10 -6.94 12.69
CA HIS A 27 -10.73 -6.85 13.19
C HIS A 27 -10.46 -5.43 13.73
N PRO A 28 -11.04 -5.06 14.89
CA PRO A 28 -10.85 -3.74 15.48
C PRO A 28 -9.44 -3.59 16.08
N GLY A 29 -8.91 -2.37 16.08
CA GLY A 29 -7.63 -2.05 16.72
C GLY A 29 -6.40 -2.53 15.95
N THR A 30 -6.56 -2.80 14.65
CA THR A 30 -5.47 -3.29 13.78
C THR A 30 -4.49 -2.18 13.42
N SER A 31 -3.27 -2.55 13.02
CA SER A 31 -2.34 -1.60 12.41
C SER A 31 -2.86 -1.02 11.10
N ILE A 32 -3.69 -1.75 10.36
CA ILE A 32 -4.42 -1.22 9.19
C ILE A 32 -5.32 -0.05 9.61
N GLU A 33 -6.15 -0.24 10.65
CA GLU A 33 -7.02 0.80 11.17
C GLU A 33 -6.21 1.98 11.76
N THR A 34 -5.09 1.68 12.42
CA THR A 34 -4.16 2.71 12.94
C THR A 34 -3.60 3.58 11.81
N ALA A 35 -3.13 2.97 10.71
CA ALA A 35 -2.59 3.71 9.56
C ALA A 35 -3.64 4.58 8.86
N LEU A 36 -4.91 4.18 8.89
CA LEU A 36 -6.02 4.95 8.30
C LEU A 36 -6.55 6.05 9.23
N ASN A 37 -6.27 6.02 10.52
CA ASN A 37 -6.77 7.01 11.47
C ASN A 37 -5.73 8.08 11.82
N SER A 38 -4.44 7.75 11.75
CA SER A 38 -3.33 8.64 12.12
C SER A 38 -2.62 9.21 10.88
N ALA A 39 -2.58 10.53 10.75
CA ALA A 39 -1.88 11.20 9.65
C ALA A 39 -0.36 10.91 9.68
N GLY A 40 0.25 10.66 8.53
CA GLY A 40 1.66 10.28 8.40
C GLY A 40 1.96 8.84 8.85
N THR A 41 0.92 8.06 9.15
CA THR A 41 1.05 6.65 9.52
C THR A 41 0.73 5.78 8.32
N TYR A 42 1.63 4.84 8.05
CA TYR A 42 1.54 3.93 6.93
C TYR A 42 1.81 2.50 7.40
N THR A 43 1.27 1.53 6.67
CA THR A 43 1.48 0.11 6.92
C THR A 43 1.69 -0.62 5.60
N MET A 44 2.61 -1.58 5.57
CA MET A 44 2.74 -2.52 4.47
C MET A 44 1.71 -3.61 4.67
N VAL A 45 0.78 -3.78 3.74
CA VAL A 45 -0.28 -4.80 3.77
C VAL A 45 0.05 -5.89 2.76
N SER A 46 -0.04 -7.14 3.18
CA SER A 46 0.11 -8.32 2.31
C SER A 46 -0.82 -9.44 2.72
N ALA A 47 -0.93 -10.47 1.88
CA ALA A 47 -1.75 -11.64 2.18
C ALA A 47 -1.05 -12.95 1.80
N GLU A 48 -1.35 -13.99 2.56
CA GLU A 48 -0.90 -15.36 2.30
C GLU A 48 -2.07 -16.33 2.51
N LYS A 49 -2.15 -17.38 1.70
CA LYS A 49 -3.17 -18.42 1.88
C LYS A 49 -2.56 -19.66 2.53
N LYS A 50 -2.86 -19.89 3.81
CA LYS A 50 -2.40 -21.05 4.58
C LYS A 50 -3.56 -21.99 4.83
N ASN A 51 -3.41 -23.26 4.44
CA ASN A 51 -4.42 -24.30 4.64
C ASN A 51 -5.83 -23.90 4.16
N GLY A 52 -5.92 -23.16 3.05
CA GLY A 52 -7.19 -22.70 2.49
C GLY A 52 -7.75 -21.41 3.11
N VAL A 53 -7.17 -20.91 4.19
CA VAL A 53 -7.59 -19.68 4.89
C VAL A 53 -6.65 -18.53 4.53
N TRP A 54 -7.19 -17.33 4.39
CA TRP A 54 -6.40 -16.13 4.13
C TRP A 54 -5.89 -15.52 5.44
N HIS A 55 -4.61 -15.21 5.44
CA HIS A 55 -3.92 -14.48 6.50
C HIS A 55 -3.51 -13.13 5.92
N ILE A 56 -3.93 -12.05 6.56
CA ILE A 56 -3.53 -10.68 6.21
C ILE A 56 -2.42 -10.27 7.16
N TYR A 57 -1.37 -9.68 6.61
CA TYR A 57 -0.25 -9.16 7.38
C TYR A 57 -0.17 -7.66 7.25
N SER A 58 0.21 -6.99 8.34
CA SER A 58 0.44 -5.56 8.31
C SER A 58 1.58 -5.12 9.21
N THR A 59 2.48 -4.30 8.66
CA THR A 59 3.68 -3.81 9.36
C THR A 59 3.68 -2.28 9.35
N LEU A 60 3.54 -1.65 10.52
CA LEU A 60 3.55 -0.19 10.65
C LEU A 60 4.93 0.42 10.37
N ASN A 61 4.90 1.68 9.96
CA ASN A 61 6.07 2.55 9.91
C ASN A 61 6.44 3.15 11.29
N ASP A 62 6.18 2.43 12.39
CA ASP A 62 6.38 2.89 13.77
C ASP A 62 7.77 2.61 14.35
N GLY A 63 8.65 2.00 13.54
CA GLY A 63 10.02 1.66 13.92
C GLY A 63 10.17 0.39 14.76
N LYS A 64 9.06 -0.24 15.21
CA LYS A 64 9.13 -1.51 15.97
C LYS A 64 9.42 -2.72 15.10
N ASN A 65 9.23 -2.59 13.79
CA ASN A 65 9.34 -3.68 12.80
C ASN A 65 8.44 -4.89 13.18
N HIS A 66 7.35 -4.62 13.90
CA HIS A 66 6.37 -5.64 14.25
C HIS A 66 5.38 -5.82 13.10
N THR A 67 5.10 -7.07 12.76
CA THR A 67 4.11 -7.43 11.74
C THR A 67 2.96 -8.15 12.42
N ASP A 68 1.78 -7.54 12.36
CA ASP A 68 0.55 -8.15 12.82
C ASP A 68 0.05 -9.20 11.82
N GLU A 69 -0.74 -10.16 12.30
CA GLU A 69 -1.41 -11.18 11.50
C GLU A 69 -2.90 -11.22 11.83
N TYR A 70 -3.74 -11.21 10.80
CA TYR A 70 -5.20 -11.30 10.91
C TYR A 70 -5.71 -12.48 10.09
N ILE A 71 -6.32 -13.44 10.78
CA ILE A 71 -6.84 -14.66 10.14
C ILE A 71 -8.31 -14.43 9.79
N LEU A 72 -8.64 -14.55 8.50
CA LEU A 72 -9.98 -14.34 8.00
C LEU A 72 -10.80 -15.63 8.15
N THR A 73 -11.45 -15.78 9.30
CA THR A 73 -12.18 -17.01 9.67
C THR A 73 -13.70 -16.88 9.57
N THR A 74 -14.22 -15.68 9.35
CA THR A 74 -15.67 -15.47 9.35
C THR A 74 -16.28 -15.78 7.98
N SER A 75 -17.53 -16.26 7.98
CA SER A 75 -18.25 -16.56 6.73
C SER A 75 -18.41 -15.35 5.81
N LYS A 76 -18.45 -14.13 6.37
CA LYS A 76 -18.50 -12.86 5.62
C LYS A 76 -17.19 -12.53 4.90
N GLU A 77 -16.10 -13.19 5.23
CA GLU A 77 -14.77 -13.00 4.66
C GLU A 77 -14.36 -14.13 3.70
N ASN A 78 -15.07 -15.27 3.73
CA ASN A 78 -14.80 -16.42 2.87
C ASN A 78 -14.84 -16.13 1.37
N TYR A 79 -15.55 -15.08 0.94
CA TYR A 79 -15.60 -14.66 -0.46
C TYR A 79 -14.41 -13.80 -0.91
N ALA A 80 -13.56 -13.36 0.03
CA ALA A 80 -12.42 -12.54 -0.31
C ALA A 80 -11.35 -13.35 -1.04
N ASN A 81 -10.78 -12.75 -2.09
CA ASN A 81 -9.71 -13.32 -2.86
C ASN A 81 -8.60 -12.27 -3.01
N TYR A 82 -7.41 -12.60 -2.49
CA TYR A 82 -6.24 -11.74 -2.50
C TYR A 82 -5.15 -12.27 -3.44
N SER A 83 -5.52 -13.05 -4.46
CA SER A 83 -4.60 -13.49 -5.51
C SER A 83 -4.03 -12.33 -6.34
N TYR A 84 -4.65 -11.14 -6.26
CA TYR A 84 -4.22 -9.93 -6.92
C TYR A 84 -4.01 -8.83 -5.88
N LEU A 85 -2.76 -8.63 -5.47
CA LEU A 85 -2.38 -7.59 -4.51
C LEU A 85 -1.25 -6.73 -5.08
N GLY A 86 -1.46 -6.30 -6.32
CA GLY A 86 -0.55 -5.47 -7.07
C GLY A 86 0.49 -6.26 -7.87
N ALA A 87 1.63 -5.64 -8.12
CA ALA A 87 2.66 -6.19 -8.99
C ALA A 87 3.30 -7.45 -8.39
N GLY A 88 3.50 -7.46 -7.07
CA GLY A 88 4.00 -8.62 -6.35
C GLY A 88 2.92 -9.70 -6.23
N ASN A 89 3.24 -10.94 -6.60
CA ASN A 89 2.27 -12.03 -6.70
C ASN A 89 2.72 -13.33 -6.04
N ASP A 90 3.71 -13.29 -5.14
CA ASP A 90 4.11 -14.48 -4.38
C ASP A 90 3.12 -14.72 -3.24
N LEU A 91 2.11 -15.56 -3.48
CA LEU A 91 1.07 -15.90 -2.49
C LEU A 91 1.58 -16.81 -1.36
N LYS A 92 2.84 -17.24 -1.41
CA LYS A 92 3.50 -18.05 -0.38
C LYS A 92 4.48 -17.23 0.47
N ASP A 93 4.77 -16.00 0.06
CA ASP A 93 5.68 -15.10 0.77
C ASP A 93 5.07 -13.70 0.85
N ALA A 94 4.45 -13.42 2.00
CA ALA A 94 3.83 -12.14 2.31
C ALA A 94 4.82 -10.95 2.27
N THR A 95 6.13 -11.17 2.19
CA THR A 95 7.11 -10.10 2.02
C THR A 95 7.26 -9.64 0.57
N LYS A 96 6.76 -10.42 -0.39
CA LYS A 96 6.93 -10.21 -1.84
C LYS A 96 5.63 -9.88 -2.58
N ASN A 97 4.52 -9.71 -1.87
CA ASN A 97 3.26 -9.21 -2.41
C ASN A 97 2.74 -8.02 -1.60
N GLY A 98 1.70 -7.37 -2.11
CA GLY A 98 0.97 -6.36 -1.36
C GLY A 98 1.21 -4.92 -1.78
N PHE A 99 0.71 -4.04 -0.92
CA PHE A 99 0.69 -2.60 -1.12
C PHE A 99 1.00 -1.89 0.21
N ILE A 100 1.32 -0.61 0.14
CA ILE A 100 1.55 0.26 1.29
C ILE A 100 0.31 1.14 1.43
N LEU A 101 -0.32 1.15 2.61
CA LEU A 101 -1.56 1.86 2.89
C LEU A 101 -1.35 2.87 4.01
N GLY A 102 -1.98 4.04 3.93
CA GLY A 102 -1.99 4.95 5.06
C GLY A 102 -2.79 6.22 4.80
N LYS A 103 -2.65 7.15 5.75
CA LYS A 103 -3.27 8.47 5.70
C LYS A 103 -2.17 9.52 5.56
N SER A 104 -2.24 10.31 4.49
CA SER A 104 -1.28 11.39 4.25
C SER A 104 -1.32 12.45 5.35
N ILE A 105 -0.18 13.10 5.58
CA ILE A 105 -0.12 14.33 6.39
C ILE A 105 -0.85 15.49 5.71
N TYR A 106 -1.00 15.43 4.39
CA TYR A 106 -1.82 16.36 3.64
C TYR A 106 -3.28 15.96 3.82
N GLY A 107 -4.11 16.92 4.23
CA GLY A 107 -5.54 16.73 4.38
C GLY A 107 -6.24 16.42 3.05
N SER A 108 -7.55 16.24 3.09
CA SER A 108 -8.35 16.09 1.88
C SER A 108 -8.18 17.32 0.97
N VAL A 109 -7.91 17.10 -0.31
CA VAL A 109 -7.85 18.16 -1.33
C VAL A 109 -8.96 17.87 -2.34
N ASP A 110 -9.77 18.87 -2.68
CA ASP A 110 -10.85 18.76 -3.68
C ASP A 110 -11.80 17.56 -3.45
N ASN A 111 -12.19 17.32 -2.19
CA ASN A 111 -13.01 16.17 -1.75
C ASN A 111 -12.37 14.79 -1.96
N ILE A 112 -11.09 14.71 -2.31
CA ILE A 112 -10.35 13.45 -2.38
C ILE A 112 -9.87 13.10 -0.95
N PRO A 113 -10.24 11.92 -0.41
CA PRO A 113 -9.78 11.50 0.90
C PRO A 113 -8.24 11.48 1.02
N PRO A 114 -7.68 11.68 2.23
CA PRO A 114 -6.23 11.72 2.45
C PRO A 114 -5.59 10.33 2.40
N TYR A 115 -6.36 9.29 2.05
CA TYR A 115 -5.86 7.92 2.00
C TYR A 115 -4.97 7.70 0.79
N ARG A 116 -3.92 6.93 0.99
CA ARG A 116 -2.96 6.54 -0.05
C ARG A 116 -2.78 5.04 -0.02
N ALA A 117 -2.79 4.43 -1.20
CA ALA A 117 -2.36 3.06 -1.40
C ALA A 117 -1.35 3.03 -2.55
N TRP A 118 -0.15 2.52 -2.27
CA TRP A 118 0.95 2.40 -3.23
C TRP A 118 1.33 0.95 -3.42
N ASP A 119 1.70 0.55 -4.62
CA ASP A 119 2.29 -0.77 -4.83
C ASP A 119 3.57 -0.94 -4.01
N ARG A 120 3.76 -2.12 -3.44
CA ARG A 120 4.95 -2.44 -2.64
C ARG A 120 6.16 -2.80 -3.52
N GLN A 121 6.03 -2.87 -4.83
CA GLN A 121 7.10 -3.16 -5.76
C GLN A 121 7.60 -1.90 -6.49
N CYS A 122 8.90 -1.86 -6.74
CA CYS A 122 9.51 -0.79 -7.51
C CYS A 122 9.19 -0.89 -9.00
N LEU A 123 8.23 -0.10 -9.49
CA LEU A 123 7.85 -0.04 -10.90
C LEU A 123 9.02 0.29 -11.84
N ASN A 124 9.97 1.13 -11.39
CA ASN A 124 11.16 1.43 -12.19
C ASN A 124 12.04 0.20 -12.43
N CYS A 125 12.22 -0.67 -11.42
CA CYS A 125 12.97 -1.91 -11.58
C CYS A 125 12.23 -2.92 -12.44
N ILE A 126 10.91 -3.05 -12.25
CA ILE A 126 10.06 -3.92 -13.07
C ILE A 126 10.20 -3.58 -14.56
N ASN A 127 10.10 -2.29 -14.90
CA ASN A 127 10.18 -1.83 -16.28
C ASN A 127 11.60 -1.97 -16.88
N GLN A 128 12.64 -1.81 -16.06
CA GLN A 128 14.02 -1.82 -16.54
C GLN A 128 14.60 -3.24 -16.64
N TYR A 129 14.28 -4.11 -15.70
CA TYR A 129 14.94 -5.41 -15.54
C TYR A 129 14.02 -6.60 -15.76
N GLY A 130 12.71 -6.38 -15.90
CA GLY A 130 11.70 -7.44 -15.95
C GLY A 130 11.50 -8.14 -14.61
N GLY A 131 10.53 -9.06 -14.54
CA GLY A 131 10.13 -9.68 -13.27
C GLY A 131 9.35 -8.73 -12.35
N ARG A 132 8.93 -9.23 -11.18
CA ARG A 132 8.04 -8.49 -10.25
C ARG A 132 8.45 -8.53 -8.78
N ASN A 133 9.69 -8.97 -8.50
CA ASN A 133 10.19 -9.12 -7.14
C ASN A 133 11.25 -8.04 -6.84
N TYR A 134 10.77 -6.81 -6.63
CA TYR A 134 11.55 -5.65 -6.21
C TYR A 134 10.86 -4.96 -5.04
N PRO A 135 10.70 -5.64 -3.89
CA PRO A 135 9.98 -5.11 -2.76
C PRO A 135 10.65 -3.83 -2.27
N LEU A 136 9.80 -2.88 -1.92
CA LEU A 136 10.16 -1.62 -1.29
C LEU A 136 10.24 -1.83 0.21
N GLU A 137 11.24 -1.20 0.82
CA GLU A 137 11.53 -1.30 2.24
C GLU A 137 11.39 0.08 2.88
N TRP A 138 11.01 0.12 4.16
CA TRP A 138 11.00 1.37 4.92
C TRP A 138 12.39 2.00 4.96
N THR A 139 12.48 3.31 4.77
CA THR A 139 13.72 4.06 5.05
C THR A 139 13.92 4.25 6.56
N GLY A 140 15.10 4.75 6.96
CA GLY A 140 15.37 5.08 8.36
C GLY A 140 14.42 6.14 8.95
N ASN A 141 13.96 7.11 8.12
CA ASN A 141 12.99 8.13 8.55
C ASN A 141 11.53 7.62 8.58
N ARG A 142 11.27 6.43 8.02
CA ARG A 142 9.97 5.74 8.02
C ARG A 142 8.80 6.50 7.37
N GLN A 143 9.07 7.63 6.71
CA GLN A 143 8.09 8.40 5.92
C GLN A 143 8.28 8.18 4.42
N GLU A 144 9.26 7.36 4.07
CA GLU A 144 9.61 7.02 2.71
C GLU A 144 9.85 5.51 2.60
N VAL A 145 9.84 5.03 1.37
CA VAL A 145 10.27 3.67 1.05
C VAL A 145 11.38 3.70 0.00
N LYS A 146 12.28 2.73 0.08
CA LYS A 146 13.44 2.61 -0.80
C LYS A 146 13.44 1.28 -1.51
N CYS A 147 13.84 1.29 -2.77
CA CYS A 147 14.16 0.08 -3.51
C CYS A 147 15.63 -0.29 -3.30
N SER A 148 15.91 -1.47 -2.76
CA SER A 148 17.28 -1.98 -2.58
C SER A 148 18.03 -2.17 -3.91
N LYS A 149 17.32 -2.51 -4.99
CA LYS A 149 17.93 -2.78 -6.30
C LYS A 149 18.42 -1.53 -7.03
N CYS A 150 17.61 -0.47 -7.09
CA CYS A 150 17.95 0.76 -7.83
C CYS A 150 18.24 1.97 -6.94
N ASN A 151 18.17 1.81 -5.61
CA ASN A 151 18.39 2.84 -4.61
C ASN A 151 17.47 4.07 -4.68
N ARG A 152 16.39 4.02 -5.48
CA ARG A 152 15.38 5.07 -5.48
C ARG A 152 14.61 5.07 -4.17
N THR A 153 14.40 6.27 -3.64
CA THR A 153 13.57 6.55 -2.47
C THR A 153 12.31 7.29 -2.91
N TYR A 154 11.19 6.96 -2.28
CA TYR A 154 9.88 7.50 -2.63
C TYR A 154 9.16 8.03 -1.40
N SER A 155 8.54 9.20 -1.52
CA SER A 155 7.65 9.77 -0.50
C SER A 155 6.34 8.99 -0.41
N LEU A 156 5.91 8.66 0.80
CA LEU A 156 4.61 8.00 1.02
C LEU A 156 3.42 8.95 0.89
N ASP A 157 3.62 10.25 1.11
CA ASP A 157 2.55 11.25 0.97
C ASP A 157 2.22 11.57 -0.48
N THR A 158 3.25 11.59 -1.34
CA THR A 158 3.13 12.06 -2.74
C THR A 158 3.39 10.96 -3.77
N GLY A 159 4.00 9.84 -3.38
CA GLY A 159 4.48 8.81 -4.30
C GLY A 159 5.70 9.23 -5.14
N ALA A 160 6.15 10.48 -5.04
CA ALA A 160 7.23 11.01 -5.88
C ALA A 160 8.59 10.39 -5.51
N VAL A 161 9.49 10.30 -6.50
CA VAL A 161 10.90 9.95 -6.27
C VAL A 161 11.57 11.13 -5.56
N THR A 162 12.05 10.92 -4.34
CA THR A 162 12.72 11.93 -3.51
C THR A 162 14.23 11.73 -3.42
N GLY A 163 14.73 10.55 -3.81
CA GLY A 163 16.16 10.25 -3.81
C GLY A 163 16.54 9.19 -4.85
N GLY A 164 17.82 9.20 -5.26
CA GLY A 164 18.34 8.32 -6.30
C GLY A 164 18.09 8.84 -7.73
N ALA A 165 18.17 7.96 -8.72
CA ALA A 165 17.97 8.32 -10.11
C ALA A 165 16.51 8.72 -10.40
N LYS A 166 16.29 9.67 -11.31
CA LYS A 166 14.95 10.03 -11.78
C LYS A 166 14.21 8.81 -12.33
N GLY A 167 12.88 8.81 -12.24
CA GLY A 167 12.04 7.69 -12.65
C GLY A 167 10.56 7.97 -12.44
N LYS A 168 9.74 6.95 -12.70
CA LYS A 168 8.30 7.00 -12.43
C LYS A 168 8.03 7.07 -10.92
N PRO A 169 6.96 7.75 -10.48
CA PRO A 169 6.51 7.71 -9.09
C PRO A 169 6.01 6.31 -8.70
N LEU A 170 5.68 6.13 -7.42
CA LEU A 170 4.98 4.95 -6.93
C LEU A 170 3.67 4.75 -7.68
N MET A 171 3.34 3.49 -7.90
CA MET A 171 2.10 3.11 -8.56
C MET A 171 0.95 3.18 -7.56
N ARG A 172 -0.09 3.96 -7.85
CA ARG A 172 -1.21 4.23 -6.93
C ARG A 172 -2.40 3.30 -7.16
N TYR A 173 -3.05 2.89 -6.07
CA TYR A 173 -4.35 2.23 -6.04
C TYR A 173 -5.42 3.14 -5.43
N ASN A 174 -6.68 2.90 -5.79
CA ASN A 174 -7.81 3.60 -5.18
C ASN A 174 -8.04 3.06 -3.77
N VAL A 175 -8.47 3.94 -2.85
CA VAL A 175 -8.83 3.57 -1.48
C VAL A 175 -10.24 4.07 -1.20
N SER A 176 -11.11 3.16 -0.79
CA SER A 176 -12.43 3.53 -0.24
C SER A 176 -12.54 3.02 1.20
N TYR A 177 -12.71 3.97 2.10
CA TYR A 177 -12.83 3.77 3.55
C TYR A 177 -13.65 4.91 4.14
N SER A 178 -14.66 4.58 4.95
CA SER A 178 -15.60 5.56 5.51
C SER A 178 -15.45 5.74 7.03
N GLY A 179 -14.33 5.30 7.61
CA GLY A 179 -14.02 5.41 9.04
C GLY A 179 -14.01 4.09 9.80
N THR A 180 -13.66 4.16 11.08
CA THR A 180 -13.55 3.02 12.01
C THR A 180 -14.79 2.13 11.95
N GLY A 181 -14.58 0.82 11.88
CA GLY A 181 -15.65 -0.17 11.72
C GLY A 181 -16.30 -0.25 10.32
N SER A 182 -15.80 0.47 9.32
CA SER A 182 -16.27 0.33 7.94
C SER A 182 -15.54 -0.77 7.16
N THR A 183 -16.00 -1.04 5.94
CA THR A 183 -15.25 -1.91 5.02
C THR A 183 -14.22 -1.07 4.26
N LEU A 184 -12.95 -1.41 4.44
CA LEU A 184 -11.86 -0.90 3.63
C LEU A 184 -11.81 -1.66 2.31
N THR A 185 -11.68 -0.94 1.20
CA THR A 185 -11.35 -1.53 -0.10
C THR A 185 -10.17 -0.79 -0.73
N VAL A 186 -9.27 -1.57 -1.35
CA VAL A 186 -8.16 -1.05 -2.16
C VAL A 186 -8.18 -1.75 -3.50
N GLY A 187 -8.10 -0.99 -4.59
CA GLY A 187 -8.00 -1.59 -5.92
C GLY A 187 -8.02 -0.61 -7.08
N ASN A 188 -8.17 -1.18 -8.28
CA ASN A 188 -8.18 -0.52 -9.58
C ASN A 188 -8.95 -1.34 -10.62
#